data_AF-A0A455U1D0-F1
#
_entry.id   AF-A0A455U1D0-F1
#
_cell.length_a   1.000
_cell.length_b   1.000
_cell.length_c   1.000
_cell.angle_alpha   90.00
_cell.angle_beta   90.00
_cell.angle_gamma   90.00
#
_symmetry.space_group_name_H-M   'P 1'
#
loop_
_entity.id
_entity.type
_entity.pdbx_description
1 polymer ?
#
loop_
_entity_poly.entity_id
_entity_poly.type
_entity_poly.pdbx_seq_one_letter_code
_entity_poly.pdbx_strand_id
1 'polypeptide(L)'
;MQDLELLQDGLALMALGMGVVFVFLTLLVISVTFMSKLIGRFQPVPVTAVTAKKSPSSHAPSAQNDEVMAVISAAVHRYRSTRRH
;
A
#
# COMPACT_ATOMS: atom_id res chain seq x y z
N MET A 1 50.55 1.40 14.74
CA MET A 1 49.76 0.21 15.14
C MET A 1 48.52 0.60 15.95
N GLN A 2 48.55 1.61 16.84
CA GLN A 2 47.36 2.13 17.54
C GLN A 2 46.29 2.77 16.63
N ASP A 3 46.69 3.44 15.53
CA ASP A 3 45.74 4.16 14.67
C ASP A 3 44.74 3.24 13.97
N LEU A 4 45.14 2.00 13.70
CA LEU A 4 44.29 0.99 13.09
C LEU A 4 43.20 0.51 14.06
N GLU A 5 43.52 0.41 15.36
CA GLU A 5 42.51 0.07 16.38
C GLU A 5 41.47 1.19 16.56
N LEU A 6 41.89 2.46 16.60
CA LEU A 6 40.96 3.59 16.70
C LEU A 6 40.02 3.68 15.49
N LEU A 7 40.55 3.41 14.30
CA LEU A 7 39.76 3.39 13.07
C LEU A 7 38.77 2.21 13.08
N GLN A 8 39.20 1.04 13.56
CA GLN A 8 38.35 -0.13 13.71
C GLN A 8 37.22 0.09 14.72
N ASP A 9 37.52 0.72 15.86
CA ASP A 9 36.53 1.11 16.86
C ASP A 9 35.54 2.13 16.29
N GLY A 10 36.02 3.14 15.57
CA GLY A 10 35.17 4.10 14.86
C GLY A 10 34.24 3.43 13.86
N LEU A 11 34.75 2.45 13.10
CA LEU A 11 33.97 1.66 12.15
C LEU A 11 32.91 0.80 12.86
N ALA A 12 33.27 0.17 13.98
CA ALA A 12 32.37 -0.64 14.78
C ALA A 12 31.24 0.22 15.38
N LEU A 13 31.56 1.40 15.89
CA LEU A 13 30.56 2.36 16.39
C LEU A 13 29.63 2.86 15.28
N MET A 14 30.16 3.13 14.08
CA MET A 14 29.34 3.49 12.93
C MET A 14 28.40 2.37 12.52
N ALA A 15 28.91 1.14 12.42
CA ALA A 15 28.11 -0.03 12.08
C ALA A 15 27.01 -0.29 13.12
N LEU A 16 27.34 -0.16 14.40
CA LEU A 16 26.38 -0.30 15.50
C LEU A 16 25.31 0.79 15.45
N GLY A 17 25.70 2.06 15.27
CA GLY A 17 24.76 3.17 15.14
C GLY A 17 23.82 3.01 13.95
N MET A 18 24.37 2.65 12.79
CA MET A 18 23.58 2.38 11.57
C MET A 18 22.66 1.16 11.76
N GLY A 19 23.12 0.11 12.44
CA GLY A 19 22.32 -1.07 12.75
C GLY A 19 21.14 -0.76 13.66
N VAL A 20 21.36 -0.02 14.75
CA VAL A 20 20.29 0.36 15.69
C VAL A 20 19.24 1.23 15.01
N VAL A 21 19.66 2.23 14.21
CA VAL A 21 18.74 3.08 13.44
C VAL A 21 17.96 2.25 12.43
N PHE A 22 18.62 1.34 11.71
CA PHE A 22 17.96 0.46 10.74
C PHE A 22 16.90 -0.42 11.40
N VAL A 23 17.23 -1.06 12.53
CA VAL A 23 16.29 -1.88 13.30
C VAL A 23 15.12 -1.04 13.79
N PHE A 24 15.39 0.15 14.35
CA PHE A 24 14.36 1.05 14.84
C PHE A 24 13.39 1.49 13.73
N LEU A 25 13.92 1.92 12.58
CA LEU A 25 13.10 2.29 11.42
C LEU A 25 12.31 1.10 10.88
N THR A 26 12.92 -0.09 10.82
CA THR A 26 12.24 -1.32 10.38
C THR A 26 11.06 -1.64 11.30
N LEU A 27 11.26 -1.57 12.63
CA LEU A 27 10.18 -1.74 13.59
C LEU A 27 9.07 -0.69 13.42
N LEU A 28 9.44 0.57 13.20
CA LEU A 28 8.49 1.67 12.98
C LEU A 28 7.67 1.43 11.70
N VAL A 29 8.32 1.06 10.60
CA VAL A 29 7.66 0.72 9.33
C VAL A 29 6.72 -0.46 9.51
N ILE A 30 7.14 -1.52 10.21
CA ILE A 30 6.28 -2.69 10.50
C ILE A 30 5.06 -2.24 11.32
N SER A 31 5.26 -1.42 12.35
CA SER A 31 4.16 -0.92 13.19
C SER A 31 3.16 -0.07 12.40
N VAL A 32 3.64 0.86 11.57
CA VAL A 32 2.80 1.69 10.69
C VAL A 32 2.10 0.84 9.63
N THR A 33 2.78 -0.17 9.08
CA THR A 33 2.20 -1.11 8.10
C THR A 33 1.13 -1.99 8.75
N PHE A 34 1.37 -2.45 9.98
CA PHE A 34 0.40 -3.22 10.75
C PHE A 34 -0.84 -2.37 11.04
N MET A 35 -0.63 -1.13 11.47
CA MET A 35 -1.71 -0.16 11.66
C MET A 35 -2.46 0.08 10.33
N SER A 36 -1.77 0.29 9.21
CA SER A 36 -2.39 0.46 7.89
C SER A 36 -3.21 -0.77 7.45
N LYS A 37 -2.70 -1.98 7.70
CA LYS A 37 -3.42 -3.24 7.46
C LYS A 37 -4.63 -3.40 8.36
N LEU A 38 -4.51 -3.04 9.65
CA LEU A 38 -5.62 -3.04 10.58
C LEU A 38 -6.70 -2.06 10.13
N ILE A 39 -6.31 -0.82 9.80
CA ILE A 39 -7.25 0.18 9.29
C ILE A 39 -7.94 -0.32 8.02
N GLY A 40 -7.21 -0.86 7.03
CA GLY A 40 -7.82 -1.38 5.80
C GLY A 40 -8.69 -2.62 5.99
N ARG A 41 -8.47 -3.38 7.08
CA ARG A 41 -9.26 -4.57 7.43
C ARG A 41 -10.51 -4.22 8.25
N PHE A 42 -10.40 -3.25 9.17
CA PHE A 42 -11.49 -2.81 10.05
C PHE A 42 -12.38 -1.73 9.41
N GLN A 43 -11.83 -0.93 8.50
CA GLN A 43 -12.57 -0.10 7.54
C GLN A 43 -12.35 -0.72 6.16
N PRO A 44 -13.15 -1.72 5.74
CA PRO A 44 -13.14 -2.15 4.35
C PRO A 44 -13.62 -0.96 3.51
N VAL A 45 -12.70 -0.12 3.08
CA VAL A 45 -12.91 0.75 1.93
C VAL A 45 -13.22 -0.22 0.80
N PRO A 46 -14.44 -0.21 0.24
CA PRO A 46 -14.79 -1.09 -0.85
C PRO A 46 -13.78 -0.90 -1.95
N VAL A 47 -13.19 -2.01 -2.39
CA VAL A 47 -12.38 -2.06 -3.61
C VAL A 47 -13.23 -1.55 -4.76
N THR A 48 -13.02 -0.29 -5.14
CA THR A 48 -13.10 0.08 -6.55
C THR A 48 -11.66 0.11 -7.03
N ALA A 49 -11.30 -0.97 -7.73
CA ALA A 49 -10.14 -0.97 -8.59
C ALA A 49 -10.25 0.21 -9.59
N VAL A 50 -9.10 0.59 -10.15
CA VAL A 50 -8.90 1.60 -11.19
C VAL A 50 -9.09 3.03 -10.65
N THR A 51 -8.17 3.98 -10.80
CA THR A 51 -7.31 4.27 -11.93
C THR A 51 -6.25 5.28 -11.52
N ALA A 52 -5.07 5.14 -12.11
CA ALA A 52 -4.08 6.14 -12.44
C ALA A 52 -3.93 7.40 -11.56
N LYS A 53 -2.68 7.59 -11.11
CA LYS A 53 -1.95 8.85 -11.21
C LYS A 53 -2.74 9.98 -11.87
N LYS A 54 -3.32 10.83 -11.02
CA LYS A 54 -4.12 12.00 -11.38
C LYS A 54 -3.37 12.89 -12.37
N SER A 55 -3.76 12.82 -13.63
CA SER A 55 -3.60 13.89 -14.62
C SER A 55 -4.94 14.61 -14.72
N PRO A 56 -5.01 15.95 -14.62
CA PRO A 56 -6.27 16.66 -14.71
C PRO A 56 -6.58 16.92 -16.19
N SER A 57 -7.50 16.16 -16.78
CA SER A 57 -8.23 16.62 -17.96
C SER A 57 -9.64 16.07 -17.97
N SER A 58 -10.58 16.99 -17.76
CA SER A 58 -11.99 16.99 -18.15
C SER A 58 -12.53 15.77 -18.90
N HIS A 59 -13.66 15.20 -18.44
CA HIS A 59 -14.95 15.30 -19.15
C HIS A 59 -16.06 14.40 -18.55
N ALA A 60 -17.22 15.03 -18.39
CA ALA A 60 -18.60 14.51 -18.44
C ALA A 60 -19.14 13.61 -17.30
N PRO A 61 -20.26 14.01 -16.64
CA PRO A 61 -20.97 13.19 -15.64
C PRO A 61 -21.64 11.94 -16.23
N SER A 62 -21.73 11.81 -17.56
CA SER A 62 -22.27 10.61 -18.23
C SER A 62 -21.35 9.39 -18.11
N ALA A 63 -20.03 9.59 -18.14
CA ALA A 63 -19.06 8.49 -18.09
C ALA A 63 -19.12 7.71 -16.76
N GLN A 64 -19.35 8.43 -15.65
CA GLN A 64 -19.48 7.82 -14.33
C GLN A 64 -20.79 7.01 -14.21
N ASN A 65 -21.87 7.49 -14.82
CA ASN A 65 -23.15 6.77 -14.85
C ASN A 65 -23.08 5.51 -15.72
N ASP A 66 -22.39 5.58 -16.87
CA ASP A 66 -22.18 4.43 -17.75
C ASP A 66 -21.35 3.33 -17.08
N GLU A 67 -20.30 3.71 -16.33
CA GLU A 67 -19.48 2.78 -15.56
C GLU A 67 -20.31 2.05 -14.50
N VAL A 68 -21.13 2.78 -13.74
CA VAL A 68 -22.02 2.20 -12.72
C VAL A 68 -23.04 1.25 -13.35
N MET A 69 -23.65 1.63 -14.47
CA MET A 69 -24.60 0.79 -15.19
C MET A 69 -23.95 -0.48 -15.75
N ALA A 70 -22.72 -0.39 -16.23
CA ALA A 70 -21.94 -1.54 -16.72
C ALA A 70 -21.65 -2.54 -15.59
N VAL A 71 -21.25 -2.05 -14.41
CA VAL A 71 -20.98 -2.90 -13.24
C VAL A 71 -22.24 -3.59 -12.73
N ILE A 72 -23.36 -2.87 -12.63
CA ILE A 72 -24.66 -3.43 -12.23
C ILE A 72 -25.11 -4.51 -13.23
N SER A 73 -24.99 -4.23 -14.53
CA SER A 73 -25.36 -5.18 -15.59
C SER A 73 -24.52 -6.46 -15.54
N ALA A 74 -23.20 -6.32 -15.34
CA ALA A 74 -22.29 -7.46 -15.19
C ALA A 74 -22.60 -8.30 -13.94
N ALA A 75 -22.92 -7.66 -12.82
CA ALA A 75 -23.31 -8.34 -11.57
C ALA A 75 -24.62 -9.12 -11.73
N VAL A 76 -25.65 -8.51 -12.34
CA VAL A 76 -26.94 -9.16 -12.60
C VAL A 76 -26.79 -10.30 -13.60
N HIS A 77 -25.98 -10.12 -14.64
CA HIS A 77 -25.70 -11.16 -15.63
C HIS A 77 -25.03 -12.38 -14.97
N ARG A 78 -23.99 -12.15 -14.14
CA ARG A 78 -23.31 -13.19 -13.36
C ARG A 78 -24.25 -13.92 -12.40
N TYR A 79 -25.14 -13.20 -11.72
CA TYR A 79 -26.11 -13.80 -10.81
C TYR A 79 -27.11 -14.69 -11.56
N ARG A 80 -27.63 -14.22 -12.70
CA ARG A 80 -28.56 -14.99 -13.54
C ARG A 80 -27.91 -16.21 -14.18
N SER A 81 -26.66 -16.10 -14.62
CA SER A 81 -25.92 -17.24 -15.19
C SER A 81 -25.61 -18.31 -14.14
N THR A 82 -25.36 -17.89 -12.90
CA THR A 82 -25.02 -18.80 -11.79
C THR A 82 -26.26 -19.49 -11.22
N ARG A 83 -27.44 -18.87 -11.30
CA ARG A 83 -28.70 -19.43 -10.78
C ARG A 83 -29.44 -20.37 -11.77
N ARG A 84 -28.82 -20.71 -12.91
CA ARG A 84 -29.42 -21.56 -13.95
C ARG A 84 -28.78 -22.95 -14.11
N HIS A 85 -27.96 -23.34 -13.14
CA HIS A 85 -27.52 -24.72 -12.90
C HIS A 85 -27.91 -25.12 -11.47
#